data_AF-A0A846GV44-F1
#
_entry.id   AF-A0A846GV44-F1
#
_cell.length_a   1.000
_cell.length_b   1.000
_cell.length_c   1.000
_cell.angle_alpha   90.00
_cell.angle_beta   90.00
_cell.angle_gamma   90.00
#
_symmetry.space_group_name_H-M   'P 1'
#
loop_
_entity.id
_entity.type
_entity.pdbx_description
1 polymer ?
#
loop_
_entity_poly.entity_id
_entity_poly.type
_entity_poly.pdbx_seq_one_letter_code
_entity_poly.pdbx_strand_id
1 'polypeptide(L)'
;MSNYLNPQQVFLEVSRVLRPKGHYYLVDYTVRKRKKSLPISPNRIRFYSPQQREEFGQVAGLSCLGHHHLLGPVVLSIFEKP
;
A
#
# COMPACT_ATOMS: atom_id res chain seq x y z
N MET A 1 -5.16 -3.02 3.03
CA MET A 1 -4.87 -3.47 1.65
C MET A 1 -4.84 -4.97 1.49
N SER A 2 -4.39 -5.73 2.49
CA SER A 2 -4.21 -7.18 2.39
C SER A 2 -5.46 -8.03 2.10
N ASN A 3 -6.65 -7.43 2.13
CA ASN A 3 -7.93 -8.05 1.77
C ASN A 3 -8.39 -7.76 0.33
N TYR A 4 -7.69 -6.91 -0.43
CA TYR A 4 -8.08 -6.58 -1.81
C TYR A 4 -7.41 -7.52 -2.81
N LEU A 5 -8.22 -8.11 -3.71
CA LEU A 5 -7.74 -9.00 -4.77
C LEU A 5 -6.86 -8.26 -5.80
N ASN A 6 -7.12 -6.97 -6.02
CA ASN A 6 -6.37 -6.11 -6.92
C ASN A 6 -5.98 -4.79 -6.22
N PRO A 7 -4.81 -4.72 -5.56
CA PRO A 7 -4.36 -3.51 -4.87
C PRO A 7 -4.14 -2.33 -5.84
N GLN A 8 -3.74 -2.59 -7.09
CA GLN A 8 -3.51 -1.53 -8.08
C GLN A 8 -4.79 -0.75 -8.36
N GLN A 9 -5.93 -1.44 -8.50
CA GLN A 9 -7.22 -0.77 -8.71
C GLN A 9 -7.59 0.15 -7.55
N VAL A 10 -7.27 -0.23 -6.31
CA VAL A 10 -7.55 0.60 -5.14
C VAL A 10 -6.76 1.90 -5.21
N PHE A 11 -5.48 1.84 -5.56
CA PHE A 11 -4.66 3.04 -5.73
C PHE A 11 -5.19 3.95 -6.84
N LEU A 12 -5.67 3.39 -7.97
CA LEU A 12 -6.28 4.15 -9.05
C LEU A 12 -7.56 4.88 -8.60
N GLU A 13 -8.45 4.20 -7.88
CA GLU A 13 -9.67 4.82 -7.36
C GLU A 13 -9.39 5.90 -6.32
N VAL A 14 -8.43 5.66 -5.41
CA VAL A 14 -7.99 6.65 -4.43
C VAL A 14 -7.44 7.90 -5.14
N SER A 15 -6.54 7.71 -6.11
CA SER A 15 -5.98 8.82 -6.89
C SER A 15 -7.06 9.61 -7.62
N ARG A 16 -8.08 8.94 -8.18
CA ARG A 16 -9.21 9.58 -8.85
C ARG A 16 -9.99 10.52 -7.93
N VAL A 17 -10.24 10.12 -6.68
CA VAL A 17 -11.08 10.89 -5.74
C VAL A 17 -10.31 11.93 -4.91
N LEU A 18 -8.99 11.83 -4.83
CA LEU A 18 -8.18 12.83 -4.15
C LEU A 18 -8.20 14.18 -4.91
N ARG A 19 -8.26 15.27 -4.16
CA ARG A 19 -7.92 16.61 -4.68
C ARG A 19 -6.40 16.77 -4.83
N PRO A 20 -5.89 17.72 -5.64
CA PRO A 20 -4.48 18.08 -5.62
C PRO A 20 -3.99 18.39 -4.20
N LYS A 21 -2.78 17.97 -3.86
CA LYS A 21 -2.20 17.96 -2.50
C LYS A 21 -2.99 17.13 -1.48
N GLY A 22 -3.94 16.33 -1.95
CA GLY A 22 -4.69 15.38 -1.13
C GLY A 22 -3.81 14.21 -0.72
N HIS A 23 -4.00 13.73 0.50
CA HIS A 23 -3.15 12.67 1.06
C HIS A 23 -3.92 11.36 1.20
N TYR A 24 -3.23 10.25 0.92
CA TYR A 24 -3.69 8.90 1.20
C TYR A 24 -2.78 8.23 2.23
N TYR A 25 -3.37 7.82 3.35
CA TYR A 25 -2.69 7.17 4.46
C TYR A 25 -3.06 5.69 4.48
N LEU A 26 -2.09 4.83 4.15
CA LEU A 26 -2.26 3.38 4.15
C LEU A 26 -1.58 2.77 5.37
N VAL A 27 -2.37 2.28 6.32
CA VAL A 27 -1.87 1.51 7.47
C VAL A 27 -2.20 0.04 7.25
N ASP A 28 -1.16 -0.80 7.15
CA ASP A 28 -1.33 -2.25 6.98
C ASP A 28 -0.08 -3.01 7.41
N TYR A 29 -0.25 -4.31 7.64
CA TYR A 29 0.86 -5.23 7.88
C TYR A 29 1.80 -5.28 6.68
N THR A 30 3.10 -5.32 6.95
CA THR A 30 4.13 -5.45 5.94
C THR A 30 5.01 -6.68 6.17
N VAL A 31 5.72 -7.06 5.12
CA VAL A 31 6.78 -8.06 5.17
C VAL A 31 8.11 -7.39 4.82
N ARG A 32 9.17 -7.67 5.59
CA ARG A 32 10.51 -7.04 5.42
C ARG A 32 11.14 -7.27 4.04
N LYS A 33 10.72 -8.30 3.30
CA LYS A 33 11.15 -8.59 1.93
C LYS A 33 9.96 -9.10 1.11
N ARG A 34 10.06 -8.98 -0.22
CA ARG A 34 9.13 -9.50 -1.23
C ARG A 34 9.03 -11.04 -1.13
N LYS A 35 8.38 -11.55 -0.08
CA LYS A 35 8.05 -12.97 0.03
C LYS A 35 6.83 -13.21 -0.85
N LYS A 36 6.96 -14.08 -1.85
CA LYS A 36 5.82 -14.65 -2.58
C LYS A 36 4.97 -15.42 -1.57
N SER A 37 3.98 -14.77 -0.95
CA SER A 37 2.93 -15.35 -0.08
C SER A 37 3.41 -16.25 1.07
N LEU A 38 3.00 -15.94 2.31
CA LEU A 38 3.02 -16.97 3.35
C LEU A 38 1.96 -18.03 3.03
N PRO A 39 2.27 -19.34 3.06
CA PRO A 39 1.34 -20.40 2.67
C PRO A 39 0.22 -20.67 3.70
N ILE A 40 -0.03 -19.74 4.63
CA ILE A 40 -0.83 -19.98 5.83
C ILE A 40 -2.02 -19.00 5.87
N SER A 41 -2.98 -19.14 4.95
CA SER A 41 -4.38 -18.78 5.21
C SER A 41 -5.29 -19.23 4.05
N PRO A 42 -6.48 -19.80 4.35
CA PRO A 42 -7.45 -20.23 3.33
C PRO A 42 -8.03 -19.05 2.53
N ASN A 43 -8.07 -17.85 3.13
CA ASN A 43 -8.27 -16.59 2.42
C ASN A 43 -6.89 -16.03 2.07
N ARG A 44 -6.56 -15.88 0.79
CA ARG A 44 -5.24 -15.44 0.29
C ARG A 44 -4.88 -14.00 0.71
N ILE A 45 -4.62 -13.77 1.99
CA ILE A 45 -4.18 -12.48 2.51
C ILE A 45 -2.80 -12.21 1.92
N ARG A 46 -2.70 -11.14 1.13
CA ARG A 46 -1.44 -10.72 0.49
C ARG A 46 -0.84 -9.58 1.28
N PHE A 47 0.40 -9.75 1.75
CA PHE A 47 1.17 -8.67 2.34
C PHE A 47 2.06 -8.03 1.28
N TYR A 48 2.15 -6.71 1.31
CA TYR A 48 2.93 -5.92 0.37
C TYR A 48 4.04 -5.19 1.12
N SER A 49 5.27 -5.35 0.65
CA SER A 49 6.43 -4.62 1.17
C SER A 49 6.26 -3.11 0.92
N PRO A 50 7.00 -2.23 1.63
CA PRO A 50 6.94 -0.79 1.40
C PRO A 50 7.21 -0.42 -0.06
N GLN A 51 8.26 -1.02 -0.66
CA GLN A 51 8.59 -0.85 -2.08
C GLN A 51 7.42 -1.21 -3.02
N GLN A 52 6.68 -2.30 -2.78
CA GLN A 52 5.53 -2.64 -3.61
C GLN A 52 4.39 -1.62 -3.47
N ARG A 53 4.21 -1.04 -2.28
CA ARG A 53 3.21 0.02 -2.06
C ARG A 53 3.60 1.29 -2.82
N GLU A 54 4.89 1.62 -2.82
CA GLU A 54 5.44 2.72 -3.61
C GLU A 54 5.22 2.53 -5.11
N GLU A 55 5.52 1.33 -5.64
CA GLU A 55 5.24 0.95 -7.04
C GLU A 55 3.75 1.18 -7.40
N PHE A 56 2.82 0.74 -6.54
CA PHE A 56 1.38 0.94 -6.80
C PHE A 56 0.97 2.41 -6.79
N GLY A 57 1.52 3.21 -5.86
CA GLY A 57 1.30 4.65 -5.78
C GLY A 57 1.79 5.36 -7.04
N GLN A 58 3.01 5.05 -7.47
CA GLN A 58 3.61 5.63 -8.67
C GLN A 58 2.77 5.35 -9.93
N VAL A 59 2.33 4.10 -10.11
CA VAL A 59 1.47 3.72 -11.26
C VAL A 59 0.13 4.46 -11.22
N ALA A 60 -0.39 4.79 -10.04
CA ALA A 60 -1.62 5.56 -9.89
C ALA A 60 -1.43 7.09 -9.94
N GLY A 61 -0.21 7.57 -10.21
CA GLY A 61 0.10 9.00 -10.26
C GLY A 61 0.16 9.68 -8.89
N LEU A 62 0.44 8.91 -7.83
CA LEU A 62 0.67 9.43 -6.48
C LEU A 62 2.17 9.45 -6.16
N SER A 63 2.60 10.48 -5.44
CA SER A 63 3.95 10.59 -4.89
C SER A 63 4.03 9.92 -3.53
N CYS A 64 4.98 9.02 -3.31
CA CYS A 64 5.23 8.43 -1.99
C CYS A 64 6.02 9.43 -1.14
N LEU A 65 5.43 9.89 -0.04
CA LEU A 65 6.10 10.80 0.91
C LEU A 65 6.92 10.03 1.95
N GLY A 66 6.60 8.76 2.17
CA GLY A 66 7.39 7.91 3.06
C GLY A 66 6.65 6.74 3.66
N HIS A 67 7.41 5.98 4.45
CA HIS A 67 6.95 4.80 5.17
C HIS A 67 7.43 4.85 6.61
N HIS A 68 6.51 4.70 7.56
CA HIS A 68 6.78 4.76 8.99
C HIS A 68 6.41 3.44 9.65
N HIS A 69 7.37 2.82 10.34
CA HIS A 69 7.09 1.67 11.19
C HIS A 69 6.32 2.12 12.43
N LEU A 70 5.23 1.42 12.72
CA LEU A 70 4.44 1.61 13.94
C LEU A 70 4.74 0.47 14.92
N LEU A 71 3.71 -0.14 15.52
CA LEU A 71 3.87 -1.27 16.43
C LEU A 71 4.03 -2.59 15.64
N GLY A 72 5.12 -3.32 15.89
CA GLY A 72 5.37 -4.62 15.28
C GLY A 72 5.53 -4.56 13.75
N PRO A 73 4.92 -5.48 12.97
CA PRO A 73 5.03 -5.50 11.51
C PRO A 73 4.11 -4.49 10.79
N VAL A 74 3.53 -3.53 11.50
CA VAL A 74 2.63 -2.52 10.92
C VAL A 74 3.44 -1.35 10.35
N VAL A 75 3.08 -0.93 9.12
CA VAL A 75 3.67 0.24 8.45
C VAL A 75 2.57 1.18 7.97
N LEU A 76 2.75 2.45 8.28
CA LEU A 76 2.06 3.58 7.66
C LEU A 76 2.81 3.98 6.38
N SER A 77 2.13 3.99 5.24
CA SER A 77 2.61 4.55 3.98
C SER A 77 1.82 5.79 3.63
N ILE A 78 2.50 6.90 3.36
CA ILE A 78 1.87 8.19 3.07
C ILE A 78 2.09 8.52 1.60
N PHE A 79 1.00 8.81 0.90
CA PHE A 79 1.01 9.22 -0.50
C PHE A 79 0.33 10.57 -0.67
N GLU A 80 0.80 11.37 -1.62
CA GLU A 80 0.19 12.64 -2.01
C GLU A 80 -0.21 12.59 -3.48
N LYS A 81 -1.37 13.15 -3.80
CA LYS A 81 -1.74 13.49 -5.17
C LYS A 81 -1.09 14.83 -5.53
N PRO A 82 -0.21 14.89 -6.54
CA PRO A 82 0.38 16.15 -6.99
C PRO A 82 -0.65 17.25 -7.28
#